data_AF-A0A956LAK5-F1
#
_entry.id   AF-A0A956LAK5-F1
#
_cell.length_a   1.000
_cell.length_b   1.000
_cell.length_c   1.000
_cell.angle_alpha   90.00
_cell.angle_beta   90.00
_cell.angle_gamma   90.00
#
_symmetry.space_group_name_H-M   'P 1'
#
loop_
_entity.id
_entity.type
_entity.pdbx_description
1 polymer ?
#
loop_
_entity_poly.entity_id
_entity_poly.type
_entity_poly.pdbx_seq_one_letter_code
_entity_poly.pdbx_strand_id
1 'polypeptide(L)'
;YPMGPGDYVCFPAGTGVAHCFENPHDEPCALLEIGARDPHEIAVYPDSGKMKLRALERIVPYSEASLDYWAGERPDAPLRSDPEPS
;
A
#
# COMPACT_ATOMS: atom_id res chain seq x y z
N TYR A 1 -5.23 -7.42 -17.18
CA TYR A 1 -4.75 -7.39 -18.58
C TYR A 1 -4.14 -8.74 -18.89
N PRO A 2 -4.42 -9.36 -20.05
CA PRO A 2 -3.71 -10.57 -20.45
C PRO A 2 -2.23 -10.24 -20.70
N MET A 3 -1.33 -11.10 -20.25
CA MET A 3 0.11 -10.98 -20.46
C MET A 3 0.65 -12.31 -20.98
N GLY A 4 1.59 -12.25 -21.93
CA GLY A 4 2.26 -13.40 -22.51
C GLY A 4 3.79 -13.31 -22.44
N PRO A 5 4.50 -14.34 -22.94
CA PRO A 5 5.96 -14.34 -22.98
C PRO A 5 6.50 -13.14 -23.76
N GLY A 6 7.41 -12.38 -23.12
CA GLY A 6 8.04 -11.19 -23.69
C GLY A 6 7.34 -9.87 -23.34
N ASP A 7 6.12 -9.92 -22.80
CA ASP A 7 5.46 -8.73 -22.27
C ASP A 7 6.14 -8.25 -20.98
N TYR A 8 6.09 -6.94 -20.77
CA TYR A 8 6.55 -6.32 -19.54
C TYR A 8 5.59 -5.21 -19.11
N VAL A 9 5.57 -4.95 -17.82
CA VAL A 9 4.80 -3.89 -17.19
C VAL A 9 5.63 -3.28 -16.08
N CYS A 10 5.43 -1.99 -15.81
CA CYS A 10 6.15 -1.26 -14.77
C CYS A 10 5.16 -0.74 -13.73
N PHE A 11 5.57 -0.78 -12.47
CA PHE A 11 4.79 -0.28 -11.34
C PHE A 11 5.59 0.83 -10.62
N PRO A 12 5.52 2.09 -11.08
CA PRO A 12 6.20 3.18 -10.41
C PRO A 12 5.70 3.34 -8.97
N ALA A 13 6.63 3.55 -8.03
CA ALA A 13 6.32 3.75 -6.62
C ALA A 13 5.46 5.00 -6.40
N GLY A 14 4.61 4.96 -5.37
CA GLY A 14 3.77 6.11 -4.97
C GLY A 14 2.58 6.41 -5.87
N THR A 15 2.30 5.60 -6.91
CA THR A 15 1.14 5.80 -7.79
C THR A 15 -0.20 5.46 -7.13
N GLY A 16 -0.19 4.68 -6.04
CA GLY A 16 -1.40 4.16 -5.40
C GLY A 16 -2.13 3.08 -6.21
N VAL A 17 -1.57 2.64 -7.35
CA VAL A 17 -2.16 1.60 -8.20
C VAL A 17 -1.65 0.23 -7.74
N ALA A 18 -2.53 -0.54 -7.09
CA ALA A 18 -2.24 -1.93 -6.72
C ALA A 18 -2.24 -2.85 -7.95
N HIS A 19 -1.48 -3.95 -7.86
CA HIS A 19 -1.39 -4.94 -8.93
C HIS A 19 -1.30 -6.36 -8.35
N CYS A 20 -1.77 -7.32 -9.15
CA CYS A 20 -1.70 -8.75 -8.86
C CYS A 20 -1.50 -9.49 -10.20
N PHE A 21 -0.74 -10.58 -10.17
CA PHE A 21 -0.65 -11.52 -11.29
C PHE A 21 -1.37 -12.81 -10.91
N GLU A 22 -2.32 -13.21 -11.76
CA GLU A 22 -3.08 -14.44 -11.60
C GLU A 22 -2.82 -15.35 -12.80
N ASN A 23 -2.54 -16.63 -12.54
CA ASN A 23 -2.46 -17.65 -13.57
C ASN A 23 -3.75 -18.49 -13.55
N PRO A 24 -4.70 -18.27 -14.47
CA PRO A 24 -5.96 -19.01 -14.51
C PRO A 24 -5.85 -20.37 -15.21
N HIS A 25 -4.64 -20.82 -15.56
CA HIS A 25 -4.38 -22.04 -16.32
C HIS A 25 -3.75 -23.13 -15.47
N ASP A 26 -3.84 -24.39 -15.93
CA ASP A 26 -3.28 -25.55 -15.24
C ASP A 26 -1.76 -25.70 -15.48
N GLU A 27 -1.23 -25.03 -16.51
CA GLU A 27 0.20 -25.00 -16.80
C GLU A 27 0.97 -23.98 -15.94
N PRO A 28 2.23 -24.25 -15.56
CA PRO A 28 3.06 -23.30 -14.84
C PRO A 28 3.32 -22.00 -15.64
N CYS A 29 3.28 -20.87 -14.92
CA CYS A 29 3.69 -19.56 -15.43
C CYS A 29 4.95 -19.08 -14.70
N ALA A 30 5.92 -18.53 -15.43
CA ALA A 30 7.15 -17.97 -14.88
C ALA A 30 7.22 -16.47 -15.13
N LEU A 31 7.41 -15.69 -14.06
CA LEU A 31 7.57 -14.24 -14.09
C LEU A 31 8.97 -13.86 -13.58
N LEU A 32 9.64 -12.96 -14.27
CA LEU A 32 10.83 -12.27 -13.75
C LEU A 32 10.40 -10.92 -13.16
N GLU A 33 10.42 -10.82 -11.84
CA GLU A 33 10.16 -9.56 -11.12
C GLU A 33 11.47 -8.90 -10.69
N ILE A 34 11.59 -7.60 -10.94
CA ILE A 34 12.73 -6.78 -10.54
C ILE A 34 12.21 -5.58 -9.77
N GLY A 35 12.61 -5.44 -8.52
CA GLY A 35 12.20 -4.35 -7.64
C GLY A 35 13.33 -3.86 -6.74
N ALA A 36 13.23 -2.61 -6.32
CA ALA A 36 14.14 -2.05 -5.32
C ALA A 36 13.93 -2.73 -3.96
N ARG A 37 14.99 -2.82 -3.15
CA ARG A 37 14.92 -3.33 -1.77
C ARG A 37 15.12 -2.17 -0.79
N ASP A 38 14.10 -1.34 -0.65
CA ASP A 38 14.09 -0.22 0.30
C ASP A 38 13.76 -0.71 1.72
N PRO A 39 14.60 -0.47 2.75
CA PRO A 39 14.29 -0.85 4.13
C PRO A 39 13.07 -0.12 4.71
N HIS A 40 12.66 1.02 4.16
CA HIS A 40 11.56 1.86 4.62
C HIS A 40 10.27 1.70 3.80
N GLU A 41 10.19 0.64 2.99
CA GLU A 41 9.02 0.35 2.15
C GLU A 41 7.72 0.21 2.95
N ILE A 42 6.66 0.79 2.39
CA ILE A 42 5.28 0.66 2.85
C ILE A 42 4.46 0.03 1.71
N ALA A 43 3.96 -1.19 1.92
CA ALA A 43 3.15 -1.89 0.93
C ALA A 43 1.70 -2.05 1.41
N VAL A 44 0.74 -1.54 0.65
CA VAL A 44 -0.70 -1.64 0.96
C VAL A 44 -1.31 -2.86 0.26
N TYR A 45 -2.12 -3.63 0.99
CA TYR A 45 -2.89 -4.77 0.50
C TYR A 45 -4.39 -4.43 0.56
N PRO A 46 -4.94 -3.77 -0.47
CA PRO A 46 -6.27 -3.17 -0.42
C PRO A 46 -7.37 -4.20 -0.15
N ASP A 47 -7.32 -5.37 -0.80
CA ASP A 47 -8.35 -6.42 -0.67
C ASP A 47 -8.53 -6.93 0.76
N SER A 48 -7.47 -6.85 1.58
CA SER A 48 -7.50 -7.29 2.97
C SER A 48 -7.52 -6.16 3.99
N GLY A 49 -7.48 -4.90 3.54
CA GLY A 49 -7.38 -3.72 4.40
C GLY A 49 -6.13 -3.76 5.29
N LYS A 50 -4.99 -4.22 4.78
CA LYS A 50 -3.72 -4.34 5.53
C LYS A 50 -2.61 -3.55 4.86
N MET A 51 -1.56 -3.26 5.62
CA MET A 51 -0.34 -2.65 5.12
C MET A 51 0.87 -3.27 5.81
N LYS A 52 1.95 -3.52 5.05
CA LYS A 52 3.24 -3.96 5.55
C LYS A 52 4.16 -2.76 5.71
N LEU A 53 4.73 -2.62 6.90
CA LEU A 53 5.77 -1.66 7.25
C LEU A 53 7.09 -2.42 7.33
N ARG A 54 7.92 -2.33 6.28
CA ARG A 54 9.15 -3.13 6.19
C ARG A 54 10.15 -2.79 7.29
N ALA A 55 10.33 -1.50 7.60
CA ALA A 55 11.26 -1.05 8.64
C ALA A 55 10.99 -1.65 10.02
N LEU A 56 9.75 -2.08 10.29
CA LEU A 56 9.33 -2.66 11.56
C LEU A 56 9.11 -4.18 11.48
N GLU A 57 9.18 -4.78 10.28
CA GLU A 57 8.77 -6.16 10.02
C GLU A 57 7.37 -6.48 10.60
N ARG A 58 6.41 -5.59 10.30
CA ARG A 58 5.03 -5.69 10.77
C ARG A 58 4.02 -5.56 9.63
N ILE A 59 2.89 -6.24 9.80
CA ILE A 59 1.66 -6.03 9.03
C ILE A 59 0.62 -5.45 9.98
N VAL A 60 0.02 -4.33 9.60
CA VAL A 60 -0.96 -3.59 10.39
C VAL A 60 -2.25 -3.40 9.59
N PRO A 61 -3.40 -3.15 10.24
CA PRO A 61 -4.59 -2.67 9.55
C PRO A 61 -4.33 -1.37 8.79
N TYR A 62 -4.92 -1.24 7.60
CA TYR A 62 -4.83 -0.10 6.69
C TYR A 62 -6.23 0.41 6.37
N SER A 63 -6.97 0.81 7.40
CA SER A 63 -8.18 1.61 7.24
C SER A 63 -8.45 2.43 8.49
N GLU A 64 -8.89 3.68 8.31
CA GLU A 64 -9.39 4.51 9.42
C GLU A 64 -10.57 3.84 10.14
N ALA A 65 -11.39 3.11 9.38
CA ALA A 65 -12.54 2.36 9.90
C ALA A 65 -12.15 1.18 10.82
N SER A 66 -10.88 0.76 10.86
CA SER A 66 -10.43 -0.39 11.65
C SER A 66 -9.95 -0.06 13.06
N LEU A 67 -10.00 1.21 13.46
CA LEU A 67 -9.51 1.65 14.77
C LEU A 67 -10.56 2.54 15.43
N ASP A 68 -11.36 1.94 16.33
CA ASP A 68 -12.36 2.65 17.15
C ASP A 68 -11.75 3.84 17.91
N TYR A 69 -10.44 3.80 18.19
CA TYR A 69 -9.68 4.85 18.86
C TYR A 69 -9.64 6.19 18.10
N TRP A 70 -9.64 6.18 16.76
CA TRP A 70 -9.59 7.43 15.96
C TRP A 70 -10.97 8.07 15.74
N ALA A 71 -12.04 7.47 16.26
CA ALA A 71 -13.40 7.98 16.09
C ALA A 71 -13.57 9.35 16.75
N GLY A 72 -13.60 10.42 15.94
CA GLY A 72 -13.77 11.81 16.38
C GLY A 72 -12.50 12.64 16.39
N GLU A 73 -11.33 12.03 16.15
CA GLU A 73 -10.09 12.77 15.92
C GLU A 73 -10.05 13.29 14.48
N ARG A 74 -9.51 14.51 14.30
CA ARG A 74 -9.27 15.12 12.99
C ARG A 74 -7.77 15.34 12.83
N PRO A 75 -6.98 14.30 12.52
CA PRO A 75 -5.53 14.43 12.38
C PRO A 75 -5.11 15.39 11.26
N ASP A 76 -5.96 15.57 10.25
CA ASP A 76 -5.76 16.53 9.16
C ASP A 76 -6.35 17.93 9.44
N ALA A 77 -7.00 18.12 10.60
CA ALA A 77 -7.41 19.46 10.98
C ALA A 77 -6.16 20.28 11.34
N PRO A 78 -6.07 21.54 10.91
CA PRO A 78 -5.00 22.41 11.37
C PRO A 78 -5.00 22.46 12.90
N LEU A 79 -3.81 22.28 13.50
CA LEU A 79 -3.63 22.51 14.93
C LEU A 79 -4.20 23.90 15.23
N ARG A 80 -5.19 23.94 16.12
CA ARG A 80 -5.93 25.14 16.47
C ARG A 80 -4.96 26.30 16.63
N SER A 81 -5.07 27.33 15.79
CA SER A 81 -4.25 28.53 15.90
C SER A 81 -4.45 29.10 17.31
N ASP A 82 -3.36 29.24 18.06
CA ASP A 82 -3.38 29.93 19.34
C ASP A 82 -4.07 31.29 19.15
N PRO A 83 -5.00 31.69 20.05
CA PRO A 83 -5.58 33.01 19.95
C PRO A 83 -4.45 34.04 20.08
N GLU A 84 -4.33 34.92 19.09
CA GLU A 84 -3.40 36.06 19.10
C GLU A 84 -3.50 36.78 20.45
N PRO A 85 -2.36 37.02 21.13
CA PRO A 85 -2.38 37.72 22.41
C PRO A 85 -2.91 39.14 22.21
N SER A 86 -3.97 39.45 22.97
CA SER A 86 -4.65 40.75 23.05
C SER A 86 -3.75 41.88 23.51
#